data_AF-A0AAD6BAK7-F1
#
_entry.id   AF-A0AAD6BAK7-F1
#
_cell.length_a   1.000
_cell.length_b   1.000
_cell.length_c   1.000
_cell.angle_alpha   90.00
_cell.angle_beta   90.00
_cell.angle_gamma   90.00
#
_symmetry.space_group_name_H-M   'P 1'
#
loop_
_entity.id
_entity.type
_entity.pdbx_description
1 polymer ?
#
loop_
_entity_poly.entity_id
_entity_poly.type
_entity_poly.pdbx_seq_one_letter_code
_entity_poly.pdbx_strand_id
1 'polypeptide(L)'
;MEADRTTEHHELGPSAVKRAHGTIDKIKAAILSHGNPFTTEGDKLYNVITLVYIPDEYVPQILKADVTGQKLYEDYVSERINGDVSLWAPVKKVNNKMFLSGNKKITVKPRDNTVDLKETKDLFARLMVLAKSNRDINQKEAIGKEDVPHEVHQLPQAGSTTHQDSMDTGFTDTTSTDQPSRKIALVNGMVLVQRLSKKTATVVTVKDLSGCFNDRLMSLTRDYDEIILVFDTYRTDSLKSATRDKRRQGKAIQYQVRDDTNIKHIPLSRFLSHDQMKADLTDYLAAKILEYNRGSSKLIITSASGNTRSNKYLLLRK
;
A
#
# COMPACT_ATOMS: atom_id res chain seq x y z
N MET A 1 57.51 -31.35 -36.13
CA MET A 1 56.88 -30.74 -34.95
C MET A 1 55.55 -30.18 -35.40
N GLU A 2 54.49 -30.96 -35.22
CA GLU A 2 53.13 -30.58 -35.59
C GLU A 2 52.57 -29.76 -34.42
N ALA A 3 52.18 -28.51 -34.70
CA ALA A 3 51.64 -27.62 -33.69
C ALA A 3 50.23 -28.08 -33.31
N ASP A 4 50.08 -28.51 -32.06
CA ASP A 4 48.81 -28.83 -31.42
C ASP A 4 47.90 -27.58 -31.48
N ARG A 5 46.94 -27.61 -32.41
CA ARG A 5 45.91 -26.57 -32.52
C ARG A 5 44.91 -26.84 -31.40
N THR A 6 45.12 -26.19 -30.26
CA THR A 6 44.12 -26.07 -29.19
C THR A 6 42.82 -25.55 -29.80
N THR A 7 41.88 -26.46 -30.05
CA THR A 7 40.50 -26.13 -30.39
C THR A 7 39.91 -25.30 -29.27
N GLU A 8 39.73 -24.01 -29.51
CA GLU A 8 39.03 -23.12 -28.57
C GLU A 8 37.68 -23.74 -28.19
N HIS A 9 37.39 -23.74 -26.89
CA HIS A 9 36.15 -24.28 -26.36
C HIS A 9 34.97 -23.61 -27.09
N HIS A 10 34.05 -24.40 -27.65
CA HIS A 10 32.96 -23.91 -28.51
C HIS A 10 32.14 -22.76 -27.88
N GLU A 11 32.05 -22.72 -26.55
CA GLU A 11 31.35 -21.66 -25.81
C GLU A 11 32.09 -20.31 -25.75
N LEU A 12 33.39 -20.30 -26.03
CA LEU A 12 34.22 -19.09 -26.13
C LEU A 12 34.31 -18.56 -27.57
N GLY A 13 33.70 -19.26 -28.53
CA GLY A 13 33.68 -18.83 -29.92
C GLY A 13 32.98 -17.47 -30.09
N PRO A 14 33.42 -16.62 -31.05
CA PRO A 14 32.89 -15.26 -31.24
C PRO A 14 31.36 -15.20 -31.39
N SER A 15 30.77 -16.22 -32.02
CA SER A 15 29.32 -16.33 -32.19
C SER A 15 28.57 -16.61 -30.89
N ALA A 16 29.13 -17.46 -30.01
CA ALA A 16 28.54 -17.78 -28.71
C ALA A 16 28.59 -16.54 -27.80
N VAL A 17 29.74 -15.86 -27.76
CA VAL A 17 29.93 -14.60 -27.03
C VAL A 17 28.96 -13.52 -27.51
N LYS A 18 28.78 -13.35 -28.83
CA LYS A 18 27.82 -12.37 -29.38
C LYS A 18 26.38 -12.67 -28.97
N ARG A 19 25.97 -13.95 -28.97
CA ARG A 19 24.64 -14.35 -28.49
C ARG A 19 24.47 -14.11 -26.98
N ALA A 20 25.51 -14.37 -26.19
CA ALA A 20 25.51 -14.12 -24.75
C ALA A 20 25.31 -12.63 -24.46
N HIS A 21 26.10 -11.74 -25.10
CA HIS A 21 25.93 -10.29 -24.98
C HIS A 21 24.54 -9.83 -25.39
N GLY A 22 24.04 -10.27 -26.55
CA GLY A 22 22.68 -9.90 -26.99
C GLY A 22 21.58 -10.41 -26.05
N THR A 23 21.81 -11.51 -25.32
CA THR A 23 20.88 -12.01 -24.29
C THR A 23 20.95 -11.16 -23.03
N ILE A 24 22.16 -10.81 -22.58
CA ILE A 24 22.39 -9.91 -21.44
C ILE A 24 21.73 -8.55 -21.70
N ASP A 25 21.89 -7.99 -22.90
CA ASP A 25 21.27 -6.70 -23.27
C ASP A 25 19.74 -6.76 -23.20
N LYS A 26 19.13 -7.86 -23.65
CA LYS A 26 17.68 -8.07 -23.53
C LYS A 26 17.23 -8.17 -22.08
N ILE A 27 17.96 -8.90 -21.24
CA ILE A 27 17.67 -9.01 -19.79
C ILE A 27 17.78 -7.63 -19.14
N LYS A 28 18.85 -6.89 -19.43
CA LYS A 28 19.08 -5.54 -18.93
C LYS A 28 17.95 -4.60 -19.35
N ALA A 29 17.58 -4.61 -20.63
CA ALA A 29 16.47 -3.81 -21.14
C ALA A 29 15.13 -4.17 -20.46
N ALA A 30 14.86 -5.46 -20.26
CA ALA A 30 13.66 -5.91 -19.57
C ALA A 30 13.62 -5.44 -18.11
N ILE A 31 14.72 -5.58 -17.36
CA ILE A 31 14.81 -5.08 -15.98
C ILE A 31 14.61 -3.56 -15.95
N LEU A 32 15.33 -2.82 -16.78
CA LEU A 32 15.25 -1.35 -16.82
C LEU A 32 13.87 -0.85 -17.28
N SER A 33 13.12 -1.63 -18.06
CA SER A 33 11.74 -1.30 -18.43
C SER A 33 10.78 -1.26 -17.22
N HIS A 34 11.13 -1.94 -16.13
CA HIS A 34 10.41 -1.92 -14.86
C HIS A 34 11.02 -0.93 -13.84
N GLY A 35 12.00 -0.13 -14.27
CA GLY A 35 12.76 0.80 -13.44
C GLY A 35 14.15 0.28 -13.10
N ASN A 36 15.05 1.19 -12.74
CA ASN A 36 16.39 0.83 -12.30
C ASN A 36 16.35 0.35 -10.84
N PRO A 37 16.65 -0.92 -10.53
CA PRO A 37 16.60 -1.43 -9.15
C PRO A 37 17.68 -0.79 -8.25
N PHE A 38 18.78 -0.30 -8.85
CA PHE A 38 19.93 0.24 -8.13
C PHE A 38 19.82 1.73 -7.78
N THR A 39 18.75 2.41 -8.19
CA THR A 39 18.51 3.80 -7.77
C THR A 39 17.80 3.91 -6.42
N THR A 40 17.34 2.79 -5.88
CA THR A 40 16.59 2.74 -4.62
C THR A 40 17.55 2.46 -3.49
N GLU A 41 17.69 3.40 -2.56
CA GLU A 41 18.45 3.19 -1.33
C GLU A 41 17.54 2.57 -0.25
N GLY A 42 18.10 1.68 0.58
CA GLY A 42 17.45 1.11 1.77
C GLY A 42 17.50 -0.41 1.87
N ASP A 43 17.11 -0.92 3.05
CA ASP A 43 17.22 -2.36 3.40
C ASP A 43 15.97 -3.18 3.03
N LYS A 44 14.96 -2.54 2.44
CA LYS A 44 13.69 -3.20 2.10
C LYS A 44 13.80 -3.92 0.77
N LEU A 45 13.49 -5.22 0.81
CA LEU A 45 13.44 -6.05 -0.40
C LEU A 45 12.07 -5.93 -1.07
N TYR A 46 12.06 -5.82 -2.40
CA TYR A 46 10.84 -5.81 -3.18
C TYR A 46 11.03 -6.54 -4.52
N ASN A 47 9.93 -6.99 -5.11
CA ASN A 47 9.94 -7.62 -6.43
C ASN A 47 10.01 -6.54 -7.52
N VAL A 48 11.05 -6.54 -8.35
CA VAL A 48 11.30 -5.49 -9.36
C VAL A 48 10.16 -5.36 -10.39
N ILE A 49 9.45 -6.44 -10.69
CA ILE A 49 8.38 -6.43 -11.70
C ILE A 49 7.06 -5.93 -11.12
N THR A 50 6.68 -6.44 -9.95
CA THR A 50 5.38 -6.16 -9.31
C THR A 50 5.43 -5.02 -8.30
N LEU A 51 6.63 -4.59 -7.93
CA LEU A 51 6.93 -3.60 -6.89
C LEU A 51 6.31 -3.92 -5.52
N VAL A 52 6.01 -5.20 -5.28
CA VAL A 52 5.52 -5.69 -3.99
C VAL A 52 6.68 -5.85 -3.02
N TYR A 53 6.58 -5.27 -1.83
CA TYR A 53 7.55 -5.48 -0.76
C TYR A 53 7.46 -6.89 -0.19
N ILE A 54 8.63 -7.43 0.16
CA ILE A 54 8.74 -8.66 0.93
C ILE A 54 8.38 -8.36 2.39
N PRO A 55 7.59 -9.21 3.07
CA PRO A 55 7.34 -9.06 4.50
C PRO A 55 8.62 -8.94 5.31
N ASP A 56 8.67 -7.99 6.26
CA ASP A 56 9.87 -7.69 7.04
C ASP A 56 10.41 -8.91 7.81
N GLU A 57 9.53 -9.84 8.22
CA GLU A 57 9.93 -11.11 8.87
C GLU A 57 10.81 -12.02 7.99
N TYR A 58 10.80 -11.83 6.67
CA TYR A 58 11.53 -12.71 5.73
C TYR A 58 12.85 -12.09 5.32
N VAL A 59 12.97 -10.76 5.38
CA VAL A 59 14.15 -10.01 4.93
C VAL A 59 15.43 -10.53 5.60
N PRO A 60 15.49 -10.74 6.94
CA PRO A 60 16.69 -11.28 7.57
C PRO A 60 17.03 -12.70 7.12
N GLN A 61 16.02 -13.55 6.86
CA GLN A 61 16.24 -14.94 6.41
C GLN A 61 16.78 -14.99 4.98
N ILE A 62 16.32 -14.07 4.13
CA ILE A 62 16.77 -13.97 2.74
C ILE A 62 18.20 -13.40 2.71
N LEU A 63 18.46 -12.28 3.39
CA LEU A 63 19.77 -11.63 3.37
C LEU A 63 20.87 -12.46 4.03
N LYS A 64 20.53 -13.29 5.02
CA LYS A 64 21.47 -14.15 5.74
C LYS A 64 21.45 -15.61 5.24
N ALA A 65 20.86 -15.87 4.07
CA ALA A 65 20.73 -17.22 3.54
C ALA A 65 22.11 -17.88 3.36
N ASP A 66 23.09 -17.15 2.82
CA ASP A 66 24.44 -17.67 2.58
C ASP A 66 25.16 -17.96 3.90
N VAL A 67 25.10 -17.03 4.87
CA VAL A 67 25.68 -17.22 6.21
C VAL A 67 25.06 -18.43 6.91
N THR A 68 23.74 -18.60 6.77
CA THR A 68 23.03 -19.76 7.33
C THR A 68 23.45 -21.05 6.65
N GLY A 69 23.57 -21.05 5.32
CA GLY A 69 24.01 -22.20 4.54
C GLY A 69 25.44 -22.61 4.86
N GLN A 70 26.34 -21.62 5.00
CA GLN A 70 27.73 -21.83 5.39
C GLN A 70 27.82 -22.47 6.77
N LYS A 71 27.07 -21.95 7.74
CA LYS A 71 27.02 -22.55 9.08
C LYS A 71 26.50 -23.98 9.06
N LEU A 72 25.42 -24.26 8.31
CA LEU A 72 24.88 -25.62 8.18
C LEU A 72 25.89 -26.58 7.54
N TYR A 73 26.69 -26.10 6.60
CA TYR A 73 27.78 -26.86 6.00
C TYR A 73 28.88 -27.16 7.03
N GLU A 74 29.33 -26.15 7.78
CA GLU A 74 30.34 -26.30 8.83
C GLU A 74 29.89 -27.28 9.92
N ASP A 75 28.64 -27.15 10.38
CA ASP A 75 28.02 -28.06 11.35
C ASP A 75 27.98 -29.50 10.78
N TYR A 76 27.60 -29.67 9.51
CA TYR A 76 27.59 -30.98 8.86
C TYR A 76 28.99 -31.63 8.80
N VAL A 77 30.01 -30.87 8.42
CA VAL A 77 31.39 -31.36 8.36
C VAL A 77 31.88 -31.74 9.76
N SER A 78 31.65 -30.88 10.74
CA SER A 78 32.06 -31.12 12.13
C SER A 78 31.40 -32.37 12.71
N GLU A 79 30.08 -32.52 12.56
CA GLU A 79 29.31 -33.59 13.19
C GLU A 79 29.46 -34.95 12.51
N ARG A 80 29.58 -34.99 11.17
CA ARG A 80 29.48 -36.24 10.38
C ARG A 80 30.76 -36.65 9.68
N ILE A 81 31.57 -35.70 9.25
CA ILE A 81 32.86 -36.01 8.59
C ILE A 81 33.92 -36.20 9.66
N ASN A 82 33.96 -35.29 10.62
CA ASN A 82 34.96 -35.29 11.69
C ASN A 82 34.41 -35.80 13.04
N GLY A 83 33.12 -36.11 13.11
CA GLY A 83 32.43 -36.54 14.33
C GLY A 83 31.78 -37.91 14.20
N ASP A 84 30.97 -38.27 15.20
CA ASP A 84 30.41 -39.63 15.34
C ASP A 84 29.01 -39.80 14.73
N VAL A 85 28.44 -38.74 14.14
CA VAL A 85 27.11 -38.83 13.53
C VAL A 85 27.21 -39.56 12.19
N SER A 86 26.42 -40.62 12.02
CA SER A 86 26.38 -41.38 10.76
C SER A 86 26.05 -40.49 9.56
N LEU A 87 26.79 -40.67 8.46
CA LEU A 87 26.50 -40.05 7.16
C LEU A 87 25.07 -40.33 6.68
N TRP A 88 24.51 -41.49 7.06
CA TRP A 88 23.17 -41.92 6.66
C TRP A 88 22.05 -41.39 7.57
N ALA A 89 22.39 -40.71 8.67
CA ALA A 89 21.39 -40.12 9.56
C ALA A 89 20.60 -39.02 8.81
N PRO A 90 19.29 -38.86 9.06
CA PRO A 90 18.50 -37.81 8.42
C PRO A 90 19.06 -36.40 8.68
N VAL A 91 19.11 -35.55 7.65
CA VAL A 91 19.45 -34.11 7.80
C VAL A 91 18.17 -33.30 7.87
N LYS A 92 18.03 -32.46 8.89
CA LYS A 92 16.85 -31.61 9.03
C LYS A 92 16.86 -30.53 7.94
N LYS A 93 15.85 -30.53 7.09
CA LYS A 93 15.63 -29.45 6.11
C LYS A 93 15.27 -28.16 6.82
N VAL A 94 16.05 -27.10 6.59
CA VAL A 94 15.72 -25.75 7.05
C VAL A 94 14.69 -25.15 6.11
N ASN A 95 13.46 -24.94 6.62
CA ASN A 95 12.37 -24.33 5.87
C ASN A 95 12.42 -22.80 5.99
N ASN A 96 13.40 -22.18 5.32
CA ASN A 96 13.50 -20.73 5.24
C ASN A 96 12.31 -20.15 4.48
N LYS A 97 11.73 -19.08 5.03
CA LYS A 97 10.71 -18.32 4.32
C LYS A 97 11.40 -17.44 3.27
N MET A 98 11.26 -17.81 2.00
CA MET A 98 11.86 -17.14 0.84
C MET A 98 10.81 -16.39 -0.01
N PHE A 99 11.25 -15.82 -1.14
CA PHE A 99 10.44 -15.03 -2.08
C PHE A 99 9.09 -15.70 -2.46
N LEU A 100 9.09 -17.02 -2.69
CA LEU A 100 7.88 -17.78 -3.09
C LEU A 100 6.91 -18.06 -1.95
N SER A 101 7.34 -17.96 -0.69
CA SER A 101 6.47 -18.16 0.48
C SER A 101 5.77 -16.87 0.92
N GLY A 102 6.33 -15.69 0.62
CA GLY A 102 5.85 -14.40 1.19
C GLY A 102 4.53 -13.92 0.59
N ASN A 103 4.18 -14.43 -0.58
CA ASN A 103 2.97 -14.06 -1.31
C ASN A 103 1.92 -15.17 -1.36
N LYS A 104 2.09 -16.26 -0.59
CA LYS A 104 1.08 -17.31 -0.53
C LYS A 104 -0.10 -16.84 0.31
N LYS A 105 -1.31 -16.91 -0.25
CA LYS A 105 -2.56 -16.77 0.52
C LYS A 105 -2.52 -17.75 1.68
N ILE A 106 -2.52 -17.24 2.91
CA ILE A 106 -2.69 -18.07 4.10
C ILE A 106 -4.08 -18.69 4.00
N THR A 107 -4.12 -19.99 3.73
CA THR A 107 -5.36 -20.78 3.77
C THR A 107 -5.43 -21.34 5.18
N VAL A 108 -6.21 -20.69 6.05
CA VAL A 108 -6.46 -21.20 7.39
C VAL A 108 -7.51 -22.30 7.27
N LYS A 109 -7.12 -23.54 7.57
CA LYS A 109 -8.06 -24.64 7.81
C LYS A 109 -8.21 -24.80 9.33
N PRO A 110 -9.38 -24.49 9.93
CA PRO A 110 -9.71 -25.07 11.22
C PRO A 110 -9.98 -26.57 11.02
N ARG A 111 -9.68 -27.38 12.04
CA ARG A 111 -10.01 -28.81 12.05
C ARG A 111 -11.52 -28.97 11.80
N ASP A 112 -11.86 -29.63 10.71
CA ASP A 112 -13.16 -30.23 10.39
C ASP A 112 -14.30 -29.41 9.77
N ASN A 113 -14.20 -28.10 9.49
CA ASN A 113 -15.18 -27.45 8.60
C ASN A 113 -14.64 -26.20 7.87
N THR A 114 -14.99 -26.08 6.59
CA THR A 114 -14.88 -24.82 5.83
C THR A 114 -16.06 -23.95 6.21
N VAL A 115 -15.89 -23.07 7.19
CA VAL A 115 -16.89 -22.04 7.48
C VAL A 115 -16.37 -20.73 6.93
N ASP A 116 -17.06 -20.20 5.91
CA ASP A 116 -17.01 -18.78 5.61
C ASP A 116 -17.45 -18.05 6.88
N LEU A 117 -16.50 -17.44 7.60
CA LEU A 117 -16.82 -16.38 8.55
C LEU A 117 -17.22 -15.15 7.74
N LYS A 118 -18.42 -15.24 7.15
CA LYS A 118 -19.18 -14.08 6.73
C LYS A 118 -19.45 -13.31 8.03
N GLU A 119 -18.79 -12.17 8.19
CA GLU A 119 -19.00 -11.26 9.30
C GLU A 119 -20.49 -11.21 9.63
N THR A 120 -20.78 -11.50 10.88
CA THR A 120 -22.08 -11.70 11.50
C THR A 120 -22.88 -10.40 11.59
N LYS A 121 -23.12 -9.76 10.43
CA LYS A 121 -24.16 -8.73 10.28
C LYS A 121 -25.52 -9.27 10.72
N ASP A 122 -25.76 -10.55 10.51
CA ASP A 122 -26.98 -11.24 10.94
C ASP A 122 -27.03 -11.45 12.47
N LEU A 123 -25.92 -11.80 13.13
CA LEU A 123 -25.91 -11.94 14.59
C LEU A 123 -26.07 -10.58 15.27
N PHE A 124 -25.41 -9.54 14.76
CA PHE A 124 -25.55 -8.17 15.29
C PHE A 124 -26.96 -7.61 15.01
N ALA A 125 -27.52 -7.84 13.81
CA ALA A 125 -28.90 -7.47 13.51
C ALA A 125 -29.90 -8.21 14.41
N ARG A 126 -29.72 -9.53 14.63
CA ARG A 126 -30.53 -10.31 15.57
C ARG A 126 -30.38 -9.83 17.00
N LEU A 127 -29.17 -9.46 17.44
CA LEU A 127 -28.92 -8.91 18.77
C LEU A 127 -29.61 -7.54 18.93
N MET A 128 -29.59 -6.69 17.90
CA MET A 128 -30.28 -5.40 17.87
C MET A 128 -31.80 -5.53 17.82
N VAL A 129 -32.32 -6.53 17.10
CA VAL A 129 -33.75 -6.86 17.08
C VAL A 129 -34.19 -7.42 18.43
N LEU A 130 -33.39 -8.29 19.07
CA LEU A 130 -33.63 -8.82 20.41
C LEU A 130 -33.60 -7.73 21.48
N ALA A 131 -32.62 -6.82 21.40
CA ALA A 131 -32.51 -5.67 22.31
C ALA A 131 -33.63 -4.63 22.11
N LYS A 132 -34.31 -4.61 20.96
CA LYS A 132 -35.50 -3.78 20.71
C LYS A 132 -36.82 -4.48 21.01
N SER A 133 -36.84 -5.81 21.07
CA SER A 133 -38.07 -6.61 21.25
C SER A 133 -38.34 -7.03 22.69
N ASN A 134 -37.34 -7.04 23.59
CA ASN A 134 -37.55 -7.22 25.02
C ASN A 134 -37.04 -5.99 25.80
N ARG A 135 -37.90 -5.45 26.66
CA ARG A 135 -37.51 -4.52 27.73
C ARG A 135 -36.72 -5.34 28.77
N ASP A 136 -35.65 -4.77 29.31
CA ASP A 136 -34.72 -5.34 30.33
C ASP A 136 -33.39 -5.94 29.86
N ILE A 137 -32.90 -5.60 28.65
CA ILE A 137 -31.48 -5.79 28.33
C ILE A 137 -30.73 -4.47 28.60
N ASN A 138 -29.95 -4.43 29.68
CA ASN A 138 -29.04 -3.33 29.97
C ASN A 138 -27.83 -3.38 28.99
N GLN A 139 -27.97 -2.70 27.86
CA GLN A 139 -26.96 -2.68 26.79
C GLN A 139 -25.58 -2.21 27.28
N LYS A 140 -25.53 -1.37 28.31
CA LYS A 140 -24.27 -0.91 28.93
C LYS A 140 -23.50 -2.03 29.64
N GLU A 141 -24.19 -3.03 30.15
CA GLU A 141 -23.60 -4.18 30.83
C GLU A 141 -23.19 -5.27 29.83
N ALA A 142 -23.98 -5.47 28.77
CA ALA A 142 -23.72 -6.49 27.75
C ALA A 142 -22.59 -6.13 26.76
N ILE A 143 -22.35 -4.84 26.51
CA ILE A 143 -21.36 -4.36 25.52
C ILE A 143 -20.04 -3.94 26.18
N GLY A 144 -20.01 -3.80 27.51
CA GLY A 144 -18.84 -3.32 28.25
C GLY A 144 -18.55 -1.83 28.01
N LYS A 145 -17.69 -1.24 28.84
CA LYS A 145 -17.24 0.17 28.73
C LYS A 145 -16.23 0.35 27.58
N GLU A 146 -16.57 -0.08 26.38
CA GLU A 146 -15.78 0.24 25.18
C GLU A 146 -16.64 1.02 24.21
N ASP A 147 -16.14 2.19 23.81
CA ASP A 147 -16.78 3.09 22.87
C ASP A 147 -17.05 2.38 21.55
N VAL A 148 -18.33 2.23 21.23
CA VAL A 148 -18.82 1.66 19.99
C VAL A 148 -18.28 2.48 18.81
N PRO A 149 -17.69 1.86 17.77
CA PRO A 149 -17.25 2.59 16.58
C PRO A 149 -18.40 3.39 15.97
N HIS A 150 -18.13 4.63 15.58
CA HIS A 150 -19.03 5.63 14.98
C HIS A 150 -19.79 5.20 13.69
N GLU A 151 -19.82 3.92 13.32
CA GLU A 151 -20.51 3.41 12.13
C GLU A 151 -22.01 3.09 12.34
N VAL A 152 -22.59 3.43 13.51
CA VAL A 152 -24.00 3.09 13.83
C VAL A 152 -25.02 4.10 13.28
N HIS A 153 -24.63 5.19 12.63
CA HIS A 153 -25.61 6.18 12.11
C HIS A 153 -26.04 6.00 10.65
N GLN A 154 -25.61 4.97 9.93
CA GLN A 154 -26.04 4.77 8.54
C GLN A 154 -26.42 3.32 8.25
N LEU A 155 -27.68 2.96 8.56
CA LEU A 155 -28.38 1.90 7.83
C LEU A 155 -29.21 2.56 6.70
N PRO A 156 -29.32 1.92 5.52
CA PRO A 156 -29.94 2.51 4.35
C PRO A 156 -31.47 2.47 4.51
N GLN A 157 -32.12 3.64 4.49
CA GLN A 157 -33.55 3.70 4.18
C GLN A 157 -33.71 3.42 2.68
N ALA A 158 -34.27 2.27 2.36
CA ALA A 158 -34.85 2.03 1.05
C ALA A 158 -36.18 2.79 0.98
N GLY A 159 -36.30 3.71 0.03
CA GLY A 159 -37.56 4.37 -0.33
C GLY A 159 -37.53 5.89 -0.18
N SER A 160 -38.07 6.55 -1.21
CA SER A 160 -38.37 7.99 -1.36
C SER A 160 -37.20 8.98 -1.44
N THR A 161 -36.94 9.39 -2.68
CA THR A 161 -36.90 10.79 -3.14
C THR A 161 -36.78 11.92 -2.09
N THR A 162 -35.85 12.82 -2.43
CA THR A 162 -35.84 14.27 -2.14
C THR A 162 -35.14 14.77 -0.86
N HIS A 163 -34.40 15.87 -1.06
CA HIS A 163 -33.82 16.82 -0.11
C HIS A 163 -32.35 16.62 0.30
N GLN A 164 -31.50 17.40 -0.39
CA GLN A 164 -30.33 18.05 0.21
C GLN A 164 -30.76 18.69 1.54
N ASP A 165 -30.08 18.36 2.64
CA ASP A 165 -30.05 19.21 3.82
C ASP A 165 -28.61 19.68 4.03
N SER A 166 -28.40 20.93 3.64
CA SER A 166 -27.33 21.78 4.11
C SER A 166 -27.58 22.03 5.60
N MET A 167 -26.65 21.66 6.47
CA MET A 167 -26.68 22.14 7.85
C MET A 167 -26.32 23.63 7.83
N ASP A 168 -27.34 24.46 7.74
CA ASP A 168 -27.29 25.90 7.98
C ASP A 168 -27.15 26.13 9.49
N THR A 169 -25.92 26.22 9.98
CA THR A 169 -25.65 26.81 11.29
C THR A 169 -25.63 28.32 11.13
N GLY A 170 -26.80 28.93 11.22
CA GLY A 170 -26.99 30.36 11.25
C GLY A 170 -26.28 30.98 12.45
N PHE A 171 -25.14 31.63 12.19
CA PHE A 171 -24.64 32.72 13.01
C PHE A 171 -24.58 33.94 12.09
N THR A 172 -25.67 34.70 12.04
CA THR A 172 -25.71 35.98 11.35
C THR A 172 -24.91 36.99 12.16
N ASP A 173 -23.63 37.16 11.81
CA ASP A 173 -22.89 38.34 12.22
C ASP A 173 -22.95 39.36 11.08
N THR A 174 -23.70 40.42 11.32
CA THR A 174 -24.00 41.47 10.34
C THR A 174 -22.86 42.48 10.40
N THR A 175 -21.75 42.18 9.72
CA THR A 175 -20.75 43.20 9.38
C THR A 175 -20.40 43.08 7.91
N SER A 176 -21.05 43.93 7.12
CA SER A 176 -20.68 44.26 5.76
C SER A 176 -19.28 44.90 5.75
N THR A 177 -18.28 44.12 5.38
CA THR A 177 -17.02 44.61 4.82
C THR A 177 -16.90 44.06 3.40
N ASP A 178 -16.93 44.99 2.45
CA ASP A 178 -16.73 44.75 1.02
C ASP A 178 -15.24 44.44 0.73
N GLN A 179 -14.77 43.33 1.30
CA GLN A 179 -13.51 42.70 0.91
C GLN A 179 -13.86 41.56 -0.05
N PRO A 180 -13.12 41.37 -1.16
CA PRO A 180 -13.30 40.19 -1.98
C PRO A 180 -13.08 38.96 -1.09
N SER A 181 -14.17 38.26 -0.75
CA SER A 181 -14.14 37.13 0.17
C SER A 181 -13.34 36.02 -0.49
N ARG A 182 -12.08 35.88 -0.10
CA ARG A 182 -11.20 34.79 -0.57
C ARG A 182 -11.88 33.46 -0.25
N LYS A 183 -12.23 32.69 -1.27
CA LYS A 183 -12.93 31.42 -1.11
C LYS A 183 -11.92 30.31 -0.84
N ILE A 184 -12.02 29.68 0.33
CA ILE A 184 -11.14 28.59 0.76
C ILE A 184 -11.89 27.26 0.76
N ALA A 185 -11.34 26.24 0.10
CA ALA A 185 -11.83 24.88 0.12
C ALA A 185 -11.00 24.02 1.06
N LEU A 186 -11.63 23.43 2.09
CA LEU A 186 -11.03 22.41 2.94
C LEU A 186 -11.43 21.03 2.44
N VAL A 187 -10.46 20.23 2.00
CA VAL A 187 -10.72 18.95 1.33
C VAL A 187 -10.04 17.80 2.07
N ASN A 188 -10.82 16.78 2.43
CA ASN A 188 -10.27 15.50 2.87
C ASN A 188 -9.78 14.70 1.65
N GLY A 189 -8.46 14.58 1.51
CA GLY A 189 -7.83 13.91 0.39
C GLY A 189 -8.12 12.41 0.33
N MET A 190 -8.27 11.74 1.48
CA MET A 190 -8.55 10.30 1.51
C MET A 190 -9.96 9.99 0.99
N VAL A 191 -10.94 10.84 1.28
CA VAL A 191 -12.29 10.73 0.70
C VAL A 191 -12.24 10.87 -0.82
N LEU A 192 -11.43 11.80 -1.32
CA LEU A 192 -11.27 11.98 -2.76
C LEU A 192 -10.62 10.75 -3.42
N VAL A 193 -9.59 10.18 -2.81
CA VAL A 193 -8.96 8.92 -3.27
C VAL A 193 -9.99 7.77 -3.31
N GLN A 194 -10.82 7.64 -2.28
CA GLN A 194 -11.85 6.59 -2.22
C GLN A 194 -12.92 6.77 -3.31
N ARG A 195 -13.23 8.01 -3.71
CA ARG A 195 -14.14 8.28 -4.84
C ARG A 195 -13.56 7.86 -6.19
N LEU A 196 -12.23 7.70 -6.30
CA LEU A 196 -11.55 7.17 -7.49
C LEU A 196 -11.48 5.63 -7.51
N SER A 197 -12.22 4.95 -6.62
CA SER A 197 -12.22 3.48 -6.50
C SER A 197 -12.62 2.74 -7.78
N LYS A 198 -13.43 3.38 -8.64
CA LYS A 198 -13.69 2.91 -10.00
C LYS A 198 -12.63 3.47 -10.95
N LYS A 199 -11.53 2.74 -11.12
CA LYS A 199 -10.50 3.13 -12.09
C LYS A 199 -11.07 3.06 -13.51
N THR A 200 -10.88 4.12 -14.27
CA THR A 200 -11.09 4.10 -15.71
C THR A 200 -10.00 3.26 -16.38
N ALA A 201 -10.26 2.76 -17.59
CA ALA A 201 -9.29 1.97 -18.35
C ALA A 201 -7.97 2.72 -18.65
N THR A 202 -7.98 4.04 -18.53
CA THR A 202 -6.84 4.94 -18.71
C THR A 202 -5.87 4.96 -17.52
N VAL A 203 -6.28 4.52 -16.33
CA VAL A 203 -5.41 4.51 -15.14
C VAL A 203 -4.59 3.23 -15.11
N VAL A 204 -3.37 3.30 -15.64
CA VAL A 204 -2.42 2.17 -15.68
C VAL A 204 -1.43 2.26 -14.54
N THR A 205 -0.94 3.46 -14.24
CA THR A 205 0.12 3.73 -13.28
C THR A 205 -0.34 4.61 -12.12
N VAL A 206 0.47 4.72 -11.07
CA VAL A 206 0.24 5.68 -9.97
C VAL A 206 0.34 7.12 -10.46
N LYS A 207 1.16 7.41 -11.49
CA LYS A 207 1.17 8.72 -12.15
C LYS A 207 -0.19 9.05 -12.77
N ASP A 208 -0.80 8.10 -13.50
CA ASP A 208 -2.14 8.30 -14.08
C ASP A 208 -3.19 8.55 -12.99
N LEU A 209 -3.11 7.78 -11.89
CA LEU A 209 -3.98 7.99 -10.72
C LEU A 209 -3.83 9.40 -10.14
N SER A 210 -2.60 9.91 -10.03
CA SER A 210 -2.37 11.28 -9.56
C SER A 210 -2.93 12.34 -10.52
N GLY A 211 -2.84 12.11 -11.84
CA GLY A 211 -3.49 12.96 -12.83
C GLY A 211 -5.01 13.03 -12.61
N CYS A 212 -5.67 11.88 -12.54
CA CYS A 212 -7.12 11.82 -12.27
C CYS A 212 -7.51 12.45 -10.92
N PHE A 213 -6.69 12.27 -9.89
CA PHE A 213 -6.89 12.90 -8.59
C PHE A 213 -6.82 14.42 -8.69
N ASN A 214 -5.78 14.94 -9.35
CA ASN A 214 -5.58 16.37 -9.54
C ASN A 214 -6.72 16.98 -10.35
N ASP A 215 -7.07 16.39 -11.49
CA ASP A 215 -8.16 16.87 -12.34
C ASP A 215 -9.49 16.92 -11.58
N ARG A 216 -9.76 15.89 -10.75
CA ARG A 216 -10.97 15.85 -9.93
C ARG A 216 -10.95 16.91 -8.83
N LEU A 217 -9.82 17.10 -8.15
CA LEU A 217 -9.68 18.12 -7.12
C LEU A 217 -9.91 19.51 -7.71
N MET A 218 -9.24 19.83 -8.83
CA MET A 218 -9.34 21.13 -9.49
C MET A 218 -10.73 21.40 -10.05
N SER A 219 -11.43 20.35 -10.53
CA SER A 219 -12.83 20.46 -10.94
C SER A 219 -13.76 20.76 -9.77
N LEU A 220 -13.57 20.12 -8.62
CA LEU A 220 -14.40 20.33 -7.42
C LEU A 220 -14.16 21.70 -6.77
N THR A 221 -12.95 22.23 -6.87
CA THR A 221 -12.55 23.49 -6.23
C THR A 221 -12.35 24.63 -7.22
N ARG A 222 -12.92 24.54 -8.43
CA ARG A 222 -12.72 25.51 -9.52
C ARG A 222 -12.96 26.94 -9.08
N ASP A 223 -14.02 27.18 -8.34
CA ASP A 223 -14.49 28.52 -7.93
C ASP A 223 -13.89 29.00 -6.60
N TYR A 224 -12.89 28.28 -6.08
CA TYR A 224 -12.14 28.62 -4.86
C TYR A 224 -10.75 29.17 -5.19
N ASP A 225 -10.30 30.15 -4.44
CA ASP A 225 -8.99 30.81 -4.57
C ASP A 225 -7.88 30.04 -3.86
N GLU A 226 -8.26 29.26 -2.83
CA GLU A 226 -7.34 28.49 -2.00
C GLU A 226 -7.88 27.09 -1.71
N ILE A 227 -6.98 26.12 -1.70
CA ILE A 227 -7.27 24.73 -1.36
C ILE A 227 -6.39 24.31 -0.19
N ILE A 228 -7.00 23.86 0.89
CA ILE A 228 -6.34 23.17 2.00
C ILE A 228 -6.68 21.68 1.86
N LEU A 229 -5.74 20.91 1.34
CA LEU A 229 -5.87 19.48 1.14
C LEU A 229 -5.26 18.73 2.34
N VAL A 230 -6.09 18.01 3.08
CA VAL A 230 -5.68 17.31 4.30
C VAL A 230 -5.77 15.79 4.08
N PHE A 231 -4.68 15.08 4.38
CA PHE A 231 -4.65 13.63 4.40
C PHE A 231 -4.56 13.10 5.84
N ASP A 232 -5.15 11.93 6.06
CA ASP A 232 -5.01 11.20 7.33
C ASP A 232 -3.53 10.88 7.60
N THR A 233 -3.11 10.99 8.87
CA THR A 233 -1.79 10.54 9.30
C THR A 233 -1.86 9.10 9.82
N TYR A 234 -1.01 8.23 9.28
CA TYR A 234 -0.96 6.82 9.64
C TYR A 234 0.16 6.58 10.64
N ARG A 235 -0.18 6.58 11.94
CA ARG A 235 0.76 6.28 13.03
C ARG A 235 0.66 4.84 13.49
N THR A 236 1.79 4.15 13.58
CA THR A 236 1.90 2.74 13.99
C THR A 236 1.48 2.51 15.44
N ASP A 237 1.67 3.50 16.31
CA ASP A 237 1.31 3.48 17.73
C ASP A 237 -0.16 3.85 18.02
N SER A 238 -0.96 4.11 16.98
CA SER A 238 -2.35 4.52 17.16
C SER A 238 -3.30 3.34 17.39
N LEU A 239 -4.34 3.58 18.19
CA LEU A 239 -5.46 2.63 18.38
C LEU A 239 -6.10 2.22 17.05
N LYS A 240 -6.16 3.16 16.09
CA LYS A 240 -6.64 2.89 14.73
C LYS A 240 -5.74 1.90 13.98
N SER A 241 -4.42 1.98 14.11
CA SER A 241 -3.50 1.03 13.49
C SER A 241 -3.72 -0.38 14.02
N ALA A 242 -3.73 -0.55 15.35
CA ALA A 242 -3.98 -1.84 16.00
C ALA A 242 -5.32 -2.46 15.58
N THR A 243 -6.36 -1.64 15.46
CA THR A 243 -7.68 -2.08 15.00
C THR A 243 -7.68 -2.50 13.53
N ARG A 244 -7.01 -1.74 12.66
CA ARG A 244 -6.89 -2.07 11.23
C ARG A 244 -6.13 -3.37 11.02
N ASP A 245 -5.08 -3.62 11.79
CA ASP A 245 -4.29 -4.84 11.67
C ASP A 245 -5.08 -6.08 12.10
N LYS A 246 -5.87 -5.97 13.18
CA LYS A 246 -6.84 -7.02 13.56
C LYS A 246 -7.84 -7.32 12.44
N ARG A 247 -8.39 -6.28 11.78
CA ARG A 247 -9.34 -6.44 10.66
C ARG A 247 -8.68 -7.08 9.41
N ARG A 248 -7.40 -6.80 9.17
CA ARG A 248 -6.67 -7.28 7.99
C ARG A 248 -6.32 -8.76 8.03
N GLN A 249 -6.20 -9.36 9.21
CA GLN A 249 -5.75 -10.75 9.40
C GLN A 249 -4.46 -11.08 8.59
N GLY A 250 -3.54 -10.11 8.46
CA GLY A 250 -2.28 -10.29 7.72
C GLY A 250 -2.40 -10.34 6.18
N LYS A 251 -3.55 -10.00 5.58
CA LYS A 251 -3.76 -10.07 4.11
C LYS A 251 -3.37 -8.79 3.35
N ALA A 252 -2.65 -7.86 3.99
CA ALA A 252 -2.29 -6.58 3.39
C ALA A 252 -1.02 -6.71 2.54
N ILE A 253 -1.04 -6.16 1.34
CA ILE A 253 0.12 -6.15 0.44
C ILE A 253 0.60 -4.71 0.34
N GLN A 254 1.88 -4.51 0.63
CA GLN A 254 2.54 -3.23 0.44
C GLN A 254 3.18 -3.19 -0.95
N TYR A 255 2.90 -2.13 -1.69
CA TYR A 255 3.53 -1.84 -2.96
C TYR A 255 4.48 -0.65 -2.77
N GLN A 256 5.48 -0.51 -3.63
CA GLN A 256 6.23 0.74 -3.72
C GLN A 256 5.38 1.79 -4.46
N VAL A 257 5.39 3.03 -3.98
CA VAL A 257 4.68 4.15 -4.64
C VAL A 257 5.66 4.96 -5.47
N ARG A 258 5.58 4.83 -6.80
CA ARG A 258 6.38 5.58 -7.78
C ARG A 258 5.54 5.92 -9.01
N ASP A 259 5.95 6.91 -9.79
CA ASP A 259 5.29 7.31 -11.05
C ASP A 259 4.98 6.10 -11.95
N ASP A 260 5.92 5.17 -12.09
CA ASP A 260 5.88 3.98 -12.96
C ASP A 260 5.22 2.74 -12.32
N THR A 261 4.73 2.84 -11.08
CA THR A 261 4.09 1.71 -10.41
C THR A 261 2.81 1.31 -11.13
N ASN A 262 2.81 0.12 -11.74
CA ASN A 262 1.66 -0.38 -12.49
C ASN A 262 0.56 -0.88 -11.54
N ILE A 263 -0.62 -0.29 -11.67
CA ILE A 263 -1.81 -0.58 -10.87
C ILE A 263 -3.02 -0.97 -11.73
N LYS A 264 -2.83 -1.21 -13.03
CA LYS A 264 -3.89 -1.49 -14.00
C LYS A 264 -4.81 -2.64 -13.56
N HIS A 265 -4.20 -3.72 -13.06
CA HIS A 265 -4.92 -4.93 -12.65
C HIS A 265 -5.07 -5.06 -11.12
N ILE A 266 -4.75 -4.00 -10.36
CA ILE A 266 -4.83 -4.00 -8.90
C ILE A 266 -6.03 -3.16 -8.48
N PRO A 267 -7.11 -3.72 -7.91
CA PRO A 267 -8.21 -2.92 -7.39
C PRO A 267 -7.72 -1.87 -6.39
N LEU A 268 -8.28 -0.65 -6.41
CA LEU A 268 -7.82 0.42 -5.52
C LEU A 268 -7.98 0.04 -4.03
N SER A 269 -9.02 -0.73 -3.69
CA SER A 269 -9.21 -1.29 -2.35
C SER A 269 -8.06 -2.22 -1.91
N ARG A 270 -7.50 -3.01 -2.83
CA ARG A 270 -6.34 -3.86 -2.57
C ARG A 270 -5.05 -3.04 -2.50
N PHE A 271 -4.91 -2.05 -3.38
CA PHE A 271 -3.77 -1.13 -3.37
C PHE A 271 -3.69 -0.35 -2.06
N LEU A 272 -4.83 0.07 -1.52
CA LEU A 272 -4.96 0.74 -0.21
C LEU A 272 -5.09 -0.26 0.95
N SER A 273 -4.68 -1.51 0.80
CA SER A 273 -4.88 -2.51 1.85
C SER A 273 -3.95 -2.32 3.05
N HIS A 274 -2.72 -1.81 2.85
CA HIS A 274 -1.69 -1.65 3.88
C HIS A 274 -1.60 -0.19 4.39
N ASP A 275 -1.35 0.04 5.68
CA ASP A 275 -1.33 1.42 6.24
C ASP A 275 -0.10 2.21 5.78
N GLN A 276 1.09 1.60 5.76
CA GLN A 276 2.27 2.24 5.19
C GLN A 276 2.05 2.64 3.73
N MET A 277 1.36 1.78 2.97
CA MET A 277 1.06 2.05 1.56
C MET A 277 0.14 3.27 1.39
N LYS A 278 -0.84 3.43 2.30
CA LYS A 278 -1.68 4.63 2.31
C LYS A 278 -0.87 5.86 2.65
N ALA A 279 0.00 5.79 3.65
CA ALA A 279 0.90 6.89 4.03
C ALA A 279 1.77 7.34 2.85
N ASP A 280 2.46 6.38 2.23
CA ASP A 280 3.33 6.61 1.07
C ASP A 280 2.54 7.22 -0.10
N LEU A 281 1.32 6.74 -0.36
CA LEU A 281 0.45 7.30 -1.41
C LEU A 281 -0.02 8.72 -1.08
N THR A 282 -0.39 8.99 0.17
CA THR A 282 -0.85 10.33 0.56
C THR A 282 0.26 11.36 0.47
N ASP A 283 1.48 11.00 0.84
CA ASP A 283 2.66 11.86 0.70
C ASP A 283 2.99 12.11 -0.77
N TYR A 284 2.92 11.06 -1.58
CA TYR A 284 3.10 11.16 -3.03
C TYR A 284 2.05 12.10 -3.66
N LEU A 285 0.76 11.93 -3.37
CA LEU A 285 -0.30 12.77 -3.92
C LEU A 285 -0.20 14.23 -3.44
N ALA A 286 0.17 14.45 -2.17
CA ALA A 286 0.43 15.77 -1.63
C ALA A 286 1.59 16.47 -2.37
N ALA A 287 2.66 15.76 -2.72
CA ALA A 287 3.73 16.32 -3.53
C ALA A 287 3.28 16.62 -4.97
N LYS A 288 2.62 15.65 -5.62
CA LYS A 288 2.22 15.76 -7.04
C LYS A 288 1.21 16.85 -7.31
N ILE A 289 0.27 17.14 -6.40
CA ILE A 289 -0.68 18.25 -6.61
C ILE A 289 0.03 19.61 -6.57
N LEU A 290 1.08 19.75 -5.75
CA LEU A 290 1.87 20.99 -5.70
C LEU A 290 2.70 21.17 -6.97
N GLU A 291 3.30 20.08 -7.49
CA GLU A 291 4.01 20.08 -8.77
C GLU A 291 3.07 20.43 -9.94
N TYR A 292 1.89 19.82 -9.97
CA TYR A 292 0.87 20.09 -10.99
C TYR A 292 0.41 21.55 -11.00
N ASN A 293 0.52 22.25 -9.86
CA ASN A 293 0.08 23.64 -9.67
C ASN A 293 1.23 24.62 -9.44
N ARG A 294 2.45 24.29 -9.85
CA ARG A 294 3.64 25.12 -9.58
C ARG A 294 3.54 26.56 -10.13
N GLY A 295 2.83 26.74 -11.25
CA GLY A 295 2.58 28.06 -11.86
C GLY A 295 1.15 28.57 -11.72
N SER A 296 0.32 27.92 -10.90
CA SER A 296 -1.08 28.31 -10.72
C SER A 296 -1.18 29.56 -9.83
N SER A 297 -2.10 30.47 -10.15
CA SER A 297 -2.46 31.59 -9.27
C SER A 297 -3.24 31.12 -8.03
N LYS A 298 -3.81 29.92 -8.08
CA LYS A 298 -4.53 29.29 -6.96
C LYS A 298 -3.54 28.80 -5.90
N LEU A 299 -3.75 29.20 -4.64
CA LEU A 299 -2.92 28.73 -3.54
C LEU A 299 -3.34 27.31 -3.14
N ILE A 300 -2.38 26.39 -3.11
CA ILE A 300 -2.61 25.02 -2.64
C ILE A 300 -1.71 24.76 -1.45
N ILE A 301 -2.34 24.37 -0.35
CA ILE A 301 -1.70 23.92 0.87
C ILE A 301 -2.05 22.44 1.05
N THR A 302 -1.05 21.63 1.34
CA THR A 302 -1.21 20.19 1.59
C THR A 302 -0.72 19.88 3.00
N SER A 303 -1.44 19.02 3.70
CA SER A 303 -1.03 18.43 4.98
C SER A 303 -1.04 16.91 4.86
N ALA A 304 0.13 16.28 4.93
CA ALA A 304 0.32 14.83 4.83
C ALA A 304 1.48 14.39 5.74
N SER A 305 1.32 13.24 6.40
CA SER A 305 2.32 12.68 7.34
C SER A 305 2.86 13.69 8.36
N GLY A 306 1.98 14.54 8.90
CA GLY A 306 2.34 15.58 9.86
C GLY A 306 3.10 16.80 9.29
N ASN A 307 3.31 16.86 7.97
CA ASN A 307 4.01 17.95 7.30
C ASN A 307 3.03 18.81 6.50
N THR A 308 3.23 20.14 6.55
CA THR A 308 2.45 21.10 5.76
C THR A 308 3.33 21.75 4.70
N ARG A 309 2.84 21.80 3.45
CA ARG A 309 3.57 22.35 2.29
C ARG A 309 2.64 23.16 1.40
N SER A 310 3.18 24.12 0.65
CA SER A 310 2.40 24.87 -0.35
C SER A 310 3.12 25.07 -1.67
N ASN A 311 2.36 25.31 -2.75
CA ASN A 311 2.92 25.54 -4.09
C ASN A 311 3.63 26.89 -4.21
N LYS A 312 3.33 27.85 -3.32
CA LYS A 312 4.00 29.16 -3.28
C LYS A 312 5.49 29.06 -2.98
N TYR A 313 5.91 28.10 -2.14
CA TYR A 313 7.32 27.90 -1.81
C TYR A 313 8.12 27.18 -2.92
N LEU A 314 7.44 26.55 -3.89
CA LEU A 314 8.09 25.84 -4.99
C LEU A 314 8.59 26.77 -6.12
N LEU A 315 8.16 28.03 -6.11
CA LEU A 315 8.60 29.08 -7.04
C LEU A 315 9.95 29.71 -6.64
N LEU A 316 10.39 29.49 -5.40
CA LEU A 316 11.59 30.13 -4.82
C LEU A 316 12.86 29.29 -4.94
N ARG A 317 12.78 28.05 -5.44
CA ARG A 317 13.96 27.21 -5.76
C ARG A 317 14.14 27.20 -7.27
N LYS A 318 14.99 28.11 -7.78
CA LYS A 318 15.64 28.00 -9.08
C LYS A 318 17.00 27.32 -8.89
#